data_AF-A0A0F3H0J3-F1
#
_entry.id   AF-A0A0F3H0J3-F1
#
_cell.length_a   1.000
_cell.length_b   1.000
_cell.length_c   1.000
_cell.angle_alpha   90.00
_cell.angle_beta   90.00
_cell.angle_gamma   90.00
#
_symmetry.space_group_name_H-M   'P 1'
#
loop_
_entity.id
_entity.type
_entity.pdbx_description
1 polymer ?
#
loop_
_entity_poly.entity_id
_entity_poly.type
_entity_poly.pdbx_seq_one_letter_code
_entity_poly.pdbx_strand_id
1 'polypeptide(L)'
;MKKVMTKRVIQRHCSMKYLLLFICMVLVFVSFGEVFASSLNVAAPTQFVKRADFNGDGKSDILWQHISTGQVVIWLMDNTTIKTGGSPATISDLSWQVKGVGDFNGDGKSDILWYNKTNGYVAVWLINGDTITGGGFPAIIPDLNWHIKAVTDFNGDGKSDILWYNTVSGSVAIWIMNGNTIASVGFPANVGDINWQIKTTGDFDGDGKADILWQNTVSGQLLVWLMNGTTISSSGSPGTLSSEWRVIDTGDFDGNHKDDILWQNTASGYVAIWFMNGATVASAGVVSMVATPWLAKGVRDFSGDGKSDILWYNISDGQVVIWLMNGSTVTGSGIAATITSQWDIKY
;
A
#
# COMPACT_ATOMS: atom_id res chain seq x y z
N MET A 1 -61.76 13.07 72.10
CA MET A 1 -63.03 13.81 71.87
C MET A 1 -63.38 13.73 70.40
N LYS A 2 -64.60 13.25 70.07
CA LYS A 2 -65.47 13.49 68.89
C LYS A 2 -64.83 13.40 67.46
N LYS A 3 -65.42 12.82 66.42
CA LYS A 3 -66.70 12.12 66.15
C LYS A 3 -66.65 11.60 64.68
N VAL A 4 -67.26 10.43 64.44
CA VAL A 4 -68.16 10.08 63.31
C VAL A 4 -67.55 9.99 61.88
N MET A 5 -67.27 8.79 61.34
CA MET A 5 -68.16 7.84 60.62
C MET A 5 -68.95 8.42 59.42
N THR A 6 -68.66 7.95 58.19
CA THR A 6 -69.63 7.15 57.40
C THR A 6 -68.96 6.29 56.31
N LYS A 7 -69.47 5.05 56.19
CA LYS A 7 -69.34 4.06 55.09
C LYS A 7 -69.85 4.67 53.76
N ARG A 8 -69.71 4.16 52.53
CA ARG A 8 -69.53 2.84 51.88
C ARG A 8 -69.41 3.22 50.37
N VAL A 9 -68.68 2.55 49.47
CA VAL A 9 -69.10 1.40 48.66
C VAL A 9 -67.95 1.11 47.69
N ILE A 10 -67.69 -0.19 47.48
CA ILE A 10 -66.76 -0.78 46.51
C ILE A 10 -67.34 -0.67 45.10
N GLN A 11 -66.54 -0.25 44.12
CA GLN A 11 -66.44 -0.98 42.85
C GLN A 11 -65.21 -0.54 42.04
N ARG A 12 -64.48 -1.55 41.56
CA ARG A 12 -63.34 -1.48 40.64
C ARG A 12 -63.73 -0.69 39.39
N HIS A 13 -62.78 0.02 38.77
CA HIS A 13 -62.61 0.03 37.31
C HIS A 13 -61.19 0.49 36.92
N CYS A 14 -60.83 0.05 35.72
CA CYS A 14 -59.51 -0.12 35.15
C CYS A 14 -58.96 1.15 34.46
N SER A 15 -57.64 1.14 34.28
CA SER A 15 -56.87 1.66 33.12
C SER A 15 -56.11 2.99 33.24
N MET A 16 -54.80 2.85 32.99
CA MET A 16 -53.95 3.63 32.08
C MET A 16 -53.65 5.11 32.39
N LYS A 17 -52.37 5.44 32.70
CA LYS A 17 -51.37 6.00 31.75
C LYS A 17 -50.16 6.71 32.43
N TYR A 18 -48.95 6.49 31.87
CA TYR A 18 -47.69 7.28 31.92
C TYR A 18 -46.93 7.33 33.29
N LEU A 19 -45.59 7.28 33.45
CA LEU A 19 -44.39 7.32 32.60
C LEU A 19 -43.15 7.14 33.55
N LEU A 20 -42.01 6.71 32.98
CA LEU A 20 -40.60 6.79 33.45
C LEU A 20 -39.87 5.55 34.06
N LEU A 21 -39.02 4.99 33.18
CA LEU A 21 -37.66 4.38 33.31
C LEU A 21 -37.48 3.05 34.08
N PHE A 22 -37.41 1.84 33.47
CA PHE A 22 -36.39 1.19 32.57
C PHE A 22 -34.99 1.04 33.24
N ILE A 23 -34.32 -0.13 33.45
CA ILE A 23 -34.42 -1.52 32.95
C ILE A 23 -33.87 -2.50 33.99
N CYS A 24 -34.51 -3.67 34.10
CA CYS A 24 -33.99 -4.92 34.66
C CYS A 24 -33.92 -5.94 33.50
N MET A 25 -32.89 -6.77 33.38
CA MET A 25 -32.94 -7.94 32.50
C MET A 25 -32.31 -9.16 33.18
N VAL A 26 -33.16 -10.18 33.30
CA VAL A 26 -32.98 -11.50 33.90
C VAL A 26 -32.66 -12.51 32.81
N LEU A 27 -31.77 -13.46 33.11
CA LEU A 27 -31.53 -14.68 32.33
C LEU A 27 -32.79 -15.55 32.25
N VAL A 28 -33.19 -15.95 31.03
CA VAL A 28 -34.02 -17.15 30.80
C VAL A 28 -33.58 -17.81 29.48
N PHE A 29 -33.22 -19.09 29.54
CA PHE A 29 -33.06 -19.99 28.40
C PHE A 29 -34.42 -20.63 28.04
N VAL A 30 -34.83 -20.60 26.77
CA VAL A 30 -35.82 -21.51 26.15
C VAL A 30 -35.38 -21.86 24.72
N SER A 31 -35.73 -23.07 24.30
CA SER A 31 -35.24 -23.93 23.22
C SER A 31 -35.42 -23.49 21.75
N PHE A 32 -34.54 -24.03 20.90
CA PHE A 32 -34.65 -24.38 19.48
C PHE A 32 -35.38 -23.39 18.54
N GLY A 33 -34.56 -22.57 17.88
CA GLY A 33 -34.85 -21.96 16.59
C GLY A 33 -33.50 -21.70 15.91
N GLU A 34 -33.29 -22.27 14.73
CA GLU A 34 -32.09 -22.03 13.93
C GLU A 34 -31.91 -20.52 13.74
N VAL A 35 -30.87 -19.97 14.36
CA VAL A 35 -30.42 -18.61 14.05
C VAL A 35 -29.66 -18.76 12.75
N PHE A 36 -30.27 -18.36 11.64
CA PHE A 36 -29.52 -17.88 10.49
C PHE A 36 -28.64 -16.75 11.01
N ALA A 37 -27.40 -17.06 11.36
CA ALA A 37 -26.35 -16.07 11.33
C ALA A 37 -26.22 -15.67 9.86
N SER A 38 -27.01 -14.69 9.43
CA SER A 38 -26.58 -13.85 8.33
C SER A 38 -25.32 -13.18 8.87
N SER A 39 -24.17 -13.76 8.57
CA SER A 39 -22.90 -13.06 8.66
C SER A 39 -23.11 -11.78 7.85
N LEU A 40 -23.35 -10.67 8.55
CA LEU A 40 -23.13 -9.37 7.99
C LEU A 40 -21.62 -9.36 7.77
N ASN A 41 -21.20 -9.79 6.57
CA ASN A 41 -19.88 -9.54 6.04
C ASN A 41 -19.85 -8.03 5.82
N VAL A 42 -19.72 -7.28 6.91
CA VAL A 42 -19.04 -6.00 6.81
C VAL A 42 -17.64 -6.43 6.47
N ALA A 43 -17.29 -6.34 5.19
CA ALA A 43 -15.91 -6.51 4.77
C ALA A 43 -15.08 -5.67 5.75
N ALA A 44 -14.14 -6.32 6.45
CA ALA A 44 -13.10 -5.58 7.14
C ALA A 44 -12.55 -4.54 6.14
N PRO A 45 -12.14 -3.34 6.60
CA PRO A 45 -11.44 -2.41 5.71
C PRO A 45 -10.40 -3.21 4.94
N THR A 46 -10.45 -3.12 3.61
CA THR A 46 -9.58 -3.87 2.71
C THR A 46 -8.15 -3.66 3.18
N GLN A 47 -7.52 -4.72 3.68
CA GLN A 47 -6.19 -4.66 4.23
C GLN A 47 -5.23 -4.19 3.13
N PHE A 48 -4.58 -3.05 3.34
CA PHE A 48 -3.52 -2.57 2.46
C PHE A 48 -2.26 -3.35 2.74
N VAL A 49 -2.14 -4.49 2.05
CA VAL A 49 -0.84 -5.14 1.89
C VAL A 49 -0.33 -4.71 0.54
N LYS A 50 0.82 -4.05 0.53
CA LYS A 50 1.52 -3.65 -0.69
C LYS A 50 1.88 -4.90 -1.48
N ARG A 51 1.08 -5.22 -2.50
CA ARG A 51 1.27 -6.37 -3.37
C ARG A 51 1.41 -5.95 -4.81
N ALA A 52 2.08 -6.81 -5.55
CA ALA A 52 2.05 -6.81 -6.99
C ALA A 52 1.45 -8.15 -7.45
N ASP A 53 0.23 -8.44 -7.02
CA ASP A 53 -0.48 -9.70 -7.30
C ASP A 53 -1.29 -9.55 -8.59
N PHE A 54 -0.89 -10.21 -9.68
CA PHE A 54 -1.55 -10.07 -10.99
C PHE A 54 -2.65 -11.11 -11.18
N ASN A 55 -2.69 -12.14 -10.34
CA ASN A 55 -3.56 -13.30 -10.54
C ASN A 55 -4.65 -13.43 -9.45
N GLY A 56 -4.52 -12.68 -8.36
CA GLY A 56 -5.47 -12.60 -7.24
C GLY A 56 -5.32 -13.73 -6.23
N ASP A 57 -4.17 -14.39 -6.16
CA ASP A 57 -3.92 -15.49 -5.20
C ASP A 57 -3.39 -15.02 -3.84
N GLY A 58 -3.26 -13.71 -3.65
CA GLY A 58 -2.83 -13.08 -2.41
C GLY A 58 -1.31 -13.01 -2.26
N LYS A 59 -0.54 -13.43 -3.27
CA LYS A 59 0.93 -13.36 -3.28
C LYS A 59 1.41 -12.38 -4.34
N SER A 60 2.55 -11.75 -4.06
CA SER A 60 3.15 -10.82 -5.00
C SER A 60 3.91 -11.54 -6.11
N ASP A 61 3.73 -11.06 -7.32
CA ASP A 61 4.38 -11.48 -8.54
C ASP A 61 5.50 -10.49 -8.92
N ILE A 62 6.19 -10.70 -10.05
CA ILE A 62 7.26 -9.81 -10.52
C ILE A 62 7.05 -9.40 -11.98
N LEU A 63 7.18 -8.09 -12.29
CA LEU A 63 7.26 -7.58 -13.68
C LEU A 63 8.64 -7.17 -14.03
N TRP A 64 8.91 -7.48 -15.26
CA TRP A 64 10.13 -7.16 -15.93
C TRP A 64 9.82 -6.32 -17.15
N GLN A 65 10.61 -5.27 -17.34
CA GLN A 65 10.68 -4.56 -18.61
C GLN A 65 12.11 -4.69 -19.15
N HIS A 66 12.24 -5.24 -20.36
CA HIS A 66 13.52 -5.33 -21.04
C HIS A 66 13.94 -3.96 -21.56
N ILE A 67 15.12 -3.49 -21.18
CA ILE A 67 15.54 -2.10 -21.37
C ILE A 67 15.79 -1.70 -22.83
N SER A 68 16.09 -2.67 -23.71
CA SER A 68 16.45 -2.41 -25.10
C SER A 68 15.41 -2.86 -26.13
N THR A 69 14.48 -3.72 -25.75
CA THR A 69 13.39 -4.18 -26.65
C THR A 69 12.02 -3.70 -26.18
N GLY A 70 11.89 -3.29 -24.91
CA GLY A 70 10.62 -2.95 -24.29
C GLY A 70 9.69 -4.14 -24.10
N GLN A 71 10.21 -5.37 -24.18
CA GLN A 71 9.45 -6.56 -23.82
C GLN A 71 9.04 -6.50 -22.35
N VAL A 72 7.80 -6.88 -22.09
CA VAL A 72 7.20 -6.94 -20.77
C VAL A 72 6.98 -8.40 -20.42
N VAL A 73 7.37 -8.82 -19.22
CA VAL A 73 7.19 -10.19 -18.73
C VAL A 73 6.68 -10.16 -17.29
N ILE A 74 5.66 -10.96 -17.01
CA ILE A 74 5.12 -11.17 -15.66
C ILE A 74 5.48 -12.59 -15.24
N TRP A 75 6.04 -12.71 -14.04
CA TRP A 75 6.25 -13.98 -13.35
C TRP A 75 5.25 -14.11 -12.22
N LEU A 76 4.33 -15.07 -12.36
CA LEU A 76 3.41 -15.42 -11.31
C LEU A 76 4.14 -16.30 -10.30
N MET A 77 4.26 -15.80 -9.07
CA MET A 77 5.11 -16.38 -8.03
C MET A 77 4.30 -17.29 -7.11
N ASP A 78 4.99 -18.24 -6.48
CA ASP A 78 4.50 -18.97 -5.32
C ASP A 78 5.63 -19.02 -4.31
N ASN A 79 5.52 -18.19 -3.27
CA ASN A 79 6.61 -17.91 -2.34
C ASN A 79 7.85 -17.44 -3.10
N THR A 80 8.96 -18.16 -2.98
CA THR A 80 10.24 -17.80 -3.59
C THR A 80 10.45 -18.38 -4.99
N THR A 81 9.42 -19.01 -5.58
CA THR A 81 9.54 -19.74 -6.86
C THR A 81 8.59 -19.22 -7.92
N ILE A 82 8.98 -19.31 -9.19
CA ILE A 82 8.12 -18.97 -10.32
C ILE A 82 7.17 -20.14 -10.57
N LYS A 83 5.87 -19.92 -10.43
CA LYS A 83 4.83 -20.91 -10.71
C LYS A 83 4.50 -20.98 -12.19
N THR A 84 4.34 -19.81 -12.83
CA THR A 84 4.14 -19.65 -14.27
C THR A 84 4.49 -18.22 -14.68
N GLY A 85 4.39 -17.88 -15.96
CA GLY A 85 4.58 -16.50 -16.41
C GLY A 85 4.39 -16.36 -17.91
N GLY A 86 4.30 -15.11 -18.36
CA GLY A 86 4.05 -14.80 -19.76
C GLY A 86 4.52 -13.40 -20.14
N SER A 87 4.47 -13.12 -21.44
CA SER A 87 4.83 -11.82 -21.99
C SER A 87 3.57 -11.12 -22.52
N PRO A 88 2.94 -10.24 -21.73
CA PRO A 88 1.71 -9.56 -22.14
C PRO A 88 1.90 -8.68 -23.39
N ALA A 89 3.09 -8.09 -23.56
CA ALA A 89 3.37 -7.19 -24.67
C ALA A 89 4.87 -6.94 -24.90
N THR A 90 5.18 -6.36 -26.06
CA THR A 90 6.46 -5.72 -26.35
C THR A 90 6.21 -4.30 -26.86
N ILE A 91 6.69 -3.29 -26.14
CA ILE A 91 6.55 -1.88 -26.50
C ILE A 91 7.87 -1.36 -27.05
N SER A 92 8.00 -1.34 -28.37
CA SER A 92 9.25 -0.97 -29.06
C SER A 92 9.66 0.49 -28.86
N ASP A 93 8.71 1.37 -28.53
CA ASP A 93 9.01 2.75 -28.12
C ASP A 93 9.48 2.79 -26.66
N LEU A 94 10.80 2.81 -26.48
CA LEU A 94 11.48 2.83 -25.18
C LEU A 94 11.29 4.14 -24.38
N SER A 95 10.55 5.13 -24.94
CA SER A 95 10.11 6.28 -24.15
C SER A 95 8.98 5.92 -23.17
N TRP A 96 8.24 4.85 -23.44
CA TRP A 96 7.29 4.26 -22.51
C TRP A 96 8.00 3.48 -21.39
N GLN A 97 7.73 3.88 -20.16
CA GLN A 97 8.26 3.24 -18.97
C GLN A 97 7.13 2.86 -18.04
N VAL A 98 7.20 1.65 -17.47
CA VAL A 98 6.37 1.29 -16.32
C VAL A 98 6.78 2.17 -15.15
N LYS A 99 5.80 2.80 -14.50
CA LYS A 99 6.01 3.69 -13.34
C LYS A 99 5.49 3.13 -12.03
N GLY A 100 4.64 2.12 -12.08
CA GLY A 100 4.17 1.42 -10.90
C GLY A 100 3.08 0.44 -11.28
N VAL A 101 2.67 -0.32 -10.28
CA VAL A 101 1.56 -1.26 -10.38
C VAL A 101 0.71 -1.19 -9.14
N GLY A 102 -0.53 -1.60 -9.31
CA GLY A 102 -1.55 -1.61 -8.27
C GLY A 102 -2.91 -1.85 -8.90
N ASP A 103 -3.88 -2.26 -8.10
CA ASP A 103 -5.24 -2.54 -8.59
C ASP A 103 -5.96 -1.23 -8.92
N PHE A 104 -6.03 -0.84 -10.19
CA PHE A 104 -6.71 0.40 -10.58
C PHE A 104 -8.23 0.23 -10.64
N ASN A 105 -8.73 -1.00 -10.77
CA ASN A 105 -10.12 -1.27 -11.14
C ASN A 105 -10.96 -1.93 -10.01
N GLY A 106 -10.30 -2.40 -8.95
CA GLY A 106 -10.89 -2.99 -7.76
C GLY A 106 -11.23 -4.47 -7.90
N ASP A 107 -10.60 -5.21 -8.83
CA ASP A 107 -10.84 -6.65 -9.02
C ASP A 107 -9.91 -7.55 -8.20
N GLY A 108 -9.07 -6.96 -7.34
CA GLY A 108 -8.11 -7.64 -6.49
C GLY A 108 -6.81 -8.02 -7.22
N LYS A 109 -6.60 -7.53 -8.45
CA LYS A 109 -5.40 -7.81 -9.25
C LYS A 109 -4.68 -6.53 -9.61
N SER A 110 -3.36 -6.63 -9.71
CA SER A 110 -2.49 -5.53 -10.02
C SER A 110 -2.53 -5.24 -11.51
N ASP A 111 -2.71 -3.97 -11.81
CA ASP A 111 -2.70 -3.38 -13.15
C ASP A 111 -1.39 -2.61 -13.35
N ILE A 112 -1.11 -2.15 -14.59
CA ILE A 112 0.17 -1.51 -14.93
C ILE A 112 -0.03 -0.04 -15.31
N LEU A 113 0.68 0.86 -14.61
CA LEU A 113 0.78 2.27 -14.96
C LEU A 113 2.01 2.54 -15.83
N TRP A 114 1.77 3.15 -16.97
CA TRP A 114 2.76 3.54 -17.95
C TRP A 114 2.85 5.06 -18.06
N TYR A 115 4.08 5.54 -18.27
CA TYR A 115 4.34 6.94 -18.60
C TYR A 115 5.33 7.05 -19.74
N ASN A 116 5.00 7.88 -20.72
CA ASN A 116 5.89 8.21 -21.80
C ASN A 116 6.70 9.47 -21.44
N LYS A 117 8.00 9.29 -21.26
CA LYS A 117 8.89 10.36 -20.79
C LYS A 117 9.17 11.46 -21.82
N THR A 118 8.79 11.31 -23.08
CA THR A 118 9.09 12.29 -24.15
C THR A 118 7.88 13.15 -24.51
N ASN A 119 6.66 12.63 -24.34
CA ASN A 119 5.43 13.32 -24.71
C ASN A 119 4.41 13.43 -23.57
N GLY A 120 4.70 12.84 -22.40
CA GLY A 120 3.88 12.98 -21.20
C GLY A 120 2.61 12.15 -21.18
N TYR A 121 2.39 11.25 -22.15
CA TYR A 121 1.23 10.37 -22.12
C TYR A 121 1.29 9.44 -20.90
N VAL A 122 0.14 9.29 -20.25
CA VAL A 122 -0.10 8.31 -19.18
C VAL A 122 -1.01 7.24 -19.75
N ALA A 123 -0.70 5.97 -19.49
CA ALA A 123 -1.57 4.85 -19.85
C ALA A 123 -1.74 3.89 -18.67
N VAL A 124 -2.92 3.33 -18.52
CA VAL A 124 -3.22 2.24 -17.58
C VAL A 124 -3.56 1.01 -18.40
N TRP A 125 -2.93 -0.12 -18.10
CA TRP A 125 -3.30 -1.42 -18.63
C TRP A 125 -3.93 -2.26 -17.53
N LEU A 126 -5.13 -2.80 -17.81
CA LEU A 126 -5.79 -3.73 -16.92
C LEU A 126 -5.27 -5.14 -17.21
N ILE A 127 -4.87 -5.88 -16.17
CA ILE A 127 -4.19 -7.17 -16.30
C ILE A 127 -4.93 -8.27 -15.54
N ASN A 128 -4.91 -9.48 -16.09
CA ASN A 128 -5.32 -10.70 -15.38
C ASN A 128 -4.29 -11.81 -15.64
N GLY A 129 -3.49 -12.12 -14.63
CA GLY A 129 -2.32 -12.98 -14.73
C GLY A 129 -1.24 -12.34 -15.60
N ASP A 130 -1.04 -12.86 -16.80
CA ASP A 130 -0.08 -12.39 -17.79
C ASP A 130 -0.74 -11.80 -19.05
N THR A 131 -2.05 -11.54 -18.98
CA THR A 131 -2.88 -11.12 -20.12
C THR A 131 -3.45 -9.73 -19.91
N ILE A 132 -3.36 -8.88 -20.94
CA ILE A 132 -4.01 -7.56 -20.96
C ILE A 132 -5.51 -7.74 -21.25
N THR A 133 -6.36 -7.30 -20.33
CA THR A 133 -7.83 -7.40 -20.44
C THR A 133 -8.47 -6.08 -20.86
N GLY A 134 -7.76 -4.96 -20.69
CA GLY A 134 -8.22 -3.64 -21.05
C GLY A 134 -7.16 -2.58 -20.85
N GLY A 135 -7.53 -1.31 -21.04
CA GLY A 135 -6.62 -0.20 -20.79
C GLY A 135 -7.13 1.12 -21.35
N GLY A 136 -6.39 2.20 -21.10
CA GLY A 136 -6.74 3.53 -21.60
C GLY A 136 -5.63 4.55 -21.36
N PHE A 137 -5.80 5.74 -21.96
CA PHE A 137 -4.89 6.87 -21.81
C PHE A 137 -5.58 7.97 -21.00
N PRO A 138 -5.52 7.93 -19.66
CA PRO A 138 -6.24 8.88 -18.81
C PRO A 138 -5.82 10.34 -19.02
N ALA A 139 -4.58 10.59 -19.42
CA ALA A 139 -4.05 11.94 -19.54
C ALA A 139 -2.83 12.06 -20.45
N ILE A 140 -2.53 13.31 -20.82
CA ILE A 140 -1.26 13.77 -21.37
C ILE A 140 -0.78 14.89 -20.46
N ILE A 141 0.47 14.82 -20.00
CA ILE A 141 1.11 15.80 -19.11
C ILE A 141 2.20 16.56 -19.87
N PRO A 142 1.90 17.77 -20.38
CA PRO A 142 2.85 18.52 -21.21
C PRO A 142 4.10 18.97 -20.46
N ASP A 143 3.99 19.23 -19.16
CA ASP A 143 5.13 19.58 -18.31
C ASP A 143 5.84 18.31 -17.81
N LEU A 144 6.92 17.95 -18.50
CA LEU A 144 7.71 16.75 -18.20
C LEU A 144 8.52 16.83 -16.89
N ASN A 145 8.47 17.95 -16.16
CA ASN A 145 9.03 18.04 -14.81
C ASN A 145 8.15 17.36 -13.76
N TRP A 146 6.93 16.97 -14.12
CA TRP A 146 6.10 16.10 -13.31
C TRP A 146 6.55 14.64 -13.42
N HIS A 147 6.82 14.04 -12.27
CA HIS A 147 7.19 12.63 -12.15
C HIS A 147 6.18 11.89 -11.30
N ILE A 148 5.77 10.70 -11.76
CA ILE A 148 5.06 9.74 -10.91
C ILE A 148 6.03 9.23 -9.86
N LYS A 149 5.60 9.30 -8.60
CA LYS A 149 6.38 8.92 -7.42
C LYS A 149 5.86 7.65 -6.75
N ALA A 150 4.56 7.38 -6.85
CA ALA A 150 3.95 6.16 -6.33
C ALA A 150 2.63 5.83 -7.04
N VAL A 151 2.27 4.55 -6.98
CA VAL A 151 0.96 3.99 -7.34
C VAL A 151 0.47 3.23 -6.11
N THR A 152 -0.58 3.73 -5.46
CA THR A 152 -1.09 3.22 -4.18
C THR A 152 -2.42 3.90 -3.87
N ASP A 153 -3.27 3.31 -3.04
CA ASP A 153 -4.56 3.93 -2.66
C ASP A 153 -4.37 5.07 -1.66
N PHE A 154 -4.83 6.28 -1.98
CA PHE A 154 -4.79 7.42 -1.07
C PHE A 154 -6.14 7.69 -0.39
N ASN A 155 -7.24 7.11 -0.85
CA ASN A 155 -8.60 7.41 -0.39
C ASN A 155 -9.29 6.26 0.37
N GLY A 156 -8.73 5.04 0.32
CA GLY A 156 -9.20 3.84 1.00
C GLY A 156 -10.38 3.15 0.30
N ASP A 157 -10.58 3.35 -1.00
CA ASP A 157 -11.64 2.71 -1.79
C ASP A 157 -11.24 1.34 -2.37
N GLY A 158 -10.01 0.90 -2.11
CA GLY A 158 -9.42 -0.35 -2.57
C GLY A 158 -8.78 -0.24 -3.95
N LYS A 159 -8.72 0.95 -4.56
CA LYS A 159 -8.10 1.18 -5.87
C LYS A 159 -6.85 2.03 -5.76
N SER A 160 -5.91 1.76 -6.64
CA SER A 160 -4.65 2.47 -6.70
C SER A 160 -4.81 3.83 -7.36
N ASP A 161 -4.29 4.84 -6.69
CA ASP A 161 -4.21 6.22 -7.14
C ASP A 161 -2.78 6.57 -7.59
N ILE A 162 -2.57 7.79 -8.08
CA ILE A 162 -1.26 8.21 -8.60
C ILE A 162 -0.73 9.44 -7.86
N LEU A 163 0.44 9.31 -7.25
CA LEU A 163 1.17 10.42 -6.65
C LEU A 163 2.16 11.02 -7.65
N TRP A 164 2.05 12.33 -7.84
CA TRP A 164 2.89 13.12 -8.71
C TRP A 164 3.69 14.16 -7.94
N TYR A 165 4.92 14.39 -8.39
CA TYR A 165 5.78 15.45 -7.86
C TYR A 165 6.47 16.20 -9.00
N ASN A 166 6.37 17.53 -8.96
CA ASN A 166 7.07 18.41 -9.89
C ASN A 166 8.43 18.81 -9.32
N THR A 167 9.50 18.33 -9.94
CA THR A 167 10.88 18.48 -9.41
C THR A 167 11.44 19.90 -9.51
N VAL A 168 10.78 20.78 -10.26
CA VAL A 168 11.19 22.18 -10.43
C VAL A 168 10.40 23.11 -9.50
N SER A 169 9.08 22.95 -9.45
CA SER A 169 8.21 23.82 -8.64
C SER A 169 7.97 23.32 -7.21
N GLY A 170 8.31 22.06 -6.90
CA GLY A 170 7.97 21.44 -5.62
C GLY A 170 6.49 21.13 -5.44
N SER A 171 5.67 21.22 -6.50
CA SER A 171 4.24 20.94 -6.43
C SER A 171 3.98 19.43 -6.31
N VAL A 172 3.02 19.07 -5.46
CA VAL A 172 2.55 17.69 -5.28
C VAL A 172 1.12 17.60 -5.80
N ALA A 173 0.81 16.55 -6.55
CA ALA A 173 -0.55 16.26 -6.97
C ALA A 173 -0.88 14.79 -6.73
N ILE A 174 -2.12 14.50 -6.36
CA ILE A 174 -2.64 13.14 -6.23
C ILE A 174 -3.84 13.02 -7.16
N TRP A 175 -3.81 12.00 -8.02
CA TRP A 175 -4.92 11.66 -8.88
C TRP A 175 -5.64 10.47 -8.29
N ILE A 176 -6.89 10.69 -7.91
CA ILE A 176 -7.79 9.63 -7.53
C ILE A 176 -8.29 8.94 -8.79
N MET A 177 -8.09 7.63 -8.89
CA MET A 177 -8.36 6.86 -10.10
C MET A 177 -9.61 5.98 -9.93
N ASN A 178 -10.22 5.62 -11.06
CA ASN A 178 -11.26 4.61 -11.12
C ASN A 178 -11.13 3.85 -12.45
N GLY A 179 -10.45 2.71 -12.40
CA GLY A 179 -9.96 2.01 -13.57
C GLY A 179 -8.97 2.87 -14.35
N ASN A 180 -9.18 3.00 -15.66
CA ASN A 180 -8.35 3.81 -16.55
C ASN A 180 -8.78 5.29 -16.64
N THR A 181 -9.57 5.79 -15.68
CA THR A 181 -10.08 7.17 -15.65
C THR A 181 -9.68 7.91 -14.38
N ILE A 182 -9.54 9.23 -14.47
CA ILE A 182 -9.26 10.11 -13.33
C ILE A 182 -10.61 10.52 -12.72
N ALA A 183 -10.88 10.09 -11.49
CA ALA A 183 -12.08 10.47 -10.74
C ALA A 183 -11.95 11.87 -10.14
N SER A 184 -10.78 12.21 -9.57
CA SER A 184 -10.50 13.57 -9.09
C SER A 184 -9.00 13.84 -9.01
N VAL A 185 -8.63 15.12 -8.90
CA VAL A 185 -7.25 15.56 -8.71
C VAL A 185 -7.20 16.52 -7.53
N GLY A 186 -6.23 16.34 -6.64
CA GLY A 186 -5.95 17.29 -5.57
C GLY A 186 -4.47 17.66 -5.52
N PHE A 187 -4.20 18.86 -4.97
CA PHE A 187 -2.86 19.43 -4.83
C PHE A 187 -2.58 19.68 -3.35
N PRO A 188 -2.14 18.66 -2.59
CA PRO A 188 -2.02 18.77 -1.13
C PRO A 188 -1.00 19.84 -0.69
N ALA A 189 0.03 20.10 -1.51
CA ALA A 189 1.09 21.03 -1.14
C ALA A 189 1.91 21.52 -2.34
N ASN A 190 2.60 22.63 -2.11
CA ASN A 190 3.82 23.02 -2.80
C ASN A 190 4.91 23.19 -1.74
N VAL A 191 5.96 22.35 -1.77
CA VAL A 191 6.95 22.31 -0.68
C VAL A 191 7.94 23.47 -0.72
N GLY A 192 8.08 24.16 -1.87
CA GLY A 192 8.99 25.29 -2.08
C GLY A 192 10.50 24.94 -2.05
N ASP A 193 10.93 24.16 -1.06
CA ASP A 193 12.28 23.62 -0.94
C ASP A 193 12.40 22.28 -1.67
N ILE A 194 12.94 22.32 -2.88
CA ILE A 194 13.16 21.15 -3.73
C ILE A 194 14.21 20.17 -3.19
N ASN A 195 14.91 20.47 -2.08
CA ASN A 195 15.73 19.48 -1.40
C ASN A 195 14.87 18.40 -0.72
N TRP A 196 13.60 18.70 -0.41
CA TRP A 196 12.65 17.68 0.00
C TRP A 196 12.23 16.85 -1.21
N GLN A 197 12.45 15.55 -1.10
CA GLN A 197 12.13 14.58 -2.14
C GLN A 197 11.26 13.47 -1.56
N ILE A 198 10.19 13.12 -2.26
CA ILE A 198 9.37 11.94 -1.95
C ILE A 198 10.23 10.69 -2.19
N LYS A 199 10.38 9.87 -1.14
CA LYS A 199 11.17 8.65 -1.17
C LYS A 199 10.32 7.43 -1.50
N THR A 200 9.21 7.27 -0.78
CA THR A 200 8.22 6.21 -1.01
C THR A 200 6.91 6.59 -0.32
N THR A 201 5.93 5.71 -0.38
CA THR A 201 4.62 5.81 0.25
C THR A 201 4.31 4.52 1.00
N GLY A 202 3.55 4.61 2.08
CA GLY A 202 3.05 3.46 2.82
C GLY A 202 1.97 3.90 3.80
N ASP A 203 1.13 2.99 4.28
CA ASP A 203 0.13 3.29 5.31
C ASP A 203 0.80 3.26 6.69
N PHE A 204 1.29 4.40 7.20
CA PHE A 204 2.08 4.42 8.43
C PHE A 204 1.22 4.40 9.69
N ASP A 205 -0.06 4.78 9.62
CA ASP A 205 -0.96 4.87 10.77
C ASP A 205 -2.05 3.79 10.81
N GLY A 206 -2.17 2.98 9.77
CA GLY A 206 -3.04 1.81 9.65
C GLY A 206 -4.50 2.17 9.38
N ASP A 207 -4.75 3.34 8.77
CA ASP A 207 -6.11 3.81 8.46
C ASP A 207 -6.63 3.31 7.11
N GLY A 208 -5.81 2.55 6.38
CA GLY A 208 -6.10 2.03 5.05
C GLY A 208 -5.89 3.04 3.94
N LYS A 209 -5.06 4.07 4.15
CA LYS A 209 -4.71 5.04 3.11
C LYS A 209 -3.20 5.25 3.10
N ALA A 210 -2.66 5.46 1.92
CA ALA A 210 -1.24 5.69 1.78
C ALA A 210 -0.81 7.07 2.27
N ASP A 211 0.26 7.08 3.04
CA ASP A 211 0.97 8.25 3.49
C ASP A 211 2.24 8.48 2.66
N ILE A 212 2.90 9.62 2.87
CA ILE A 212 4.07 10.03 2.07
C ILE A 212 5.29 10.18 2.97
N LEU A 213 6.35 9.42 2.66
CA LEU A 213 7.66 9.57 3.28
C LEU A 213 8.55 10.50 2.44
N TRP A 214 8.96 11.60 3.07
CA TRP A 214 9.87 12.58 2.52
C TRP A 214 11.24 12.50 3.16
N GLN A 215 12.26 12.88 2.40
CA GLN A 215 13.60 13.10 2.91
C GLN A 215 14.20 14.36 2.30
N ASN A 216 14.80 15.20 3.14
CA ASN A 216 15.62 16.30 2.68
C ASN A 216 17.00 15.76 2.24
N THR A 217 17.36 15.96 0.99
CA THR A 217 18.59 15.40 0.39
C THR A 217 19.88 16.06 0.90
N VAL A 218 19.78 17.21 1.58
CA VAL A 218 20.91 17.95 2.13
C VAL A 218 21.09 17.65 3.62
N SER A 219 20.02 17.78 4.41
CA SER A 219 20.09 17.58 5.86
C SER A 219 19.92 16.13 6.31
N GLY A 220 19.36 15.26 5.45
CA GLY A 220 19.00 13.89 5.81
C GLY A 220 17.76 13.78 6.70
N GLN A 221 17.08 14.89 7.00
CA GLN A 221 15.85 14.92 7.77
C GLN A 221 14.74 14.16 7.05
N LEU A 222 13.92 13.47 7.83
CA LEU A 222 12.75 12.74 7.35
C LEU A 222 11.47 13.44 7.82
N LEU A 223 10.44 13.33 7.01
CA LEU A 223 9.10 13.83 7.31
C LEU A 223 8.08 12.85 6.74
N VAL A 224 7.10 12.47 7.55
CA VAL A 224 5.94 11.71 7.12
C VAL A 224 4.75 12.66 7.06
N TRP A 225 4.04 12.66 5.94
CA TRP A 225 2.70 13.25 5.83
C TRP A 225 1.68 12.14 5.95
N LEU A 226 0.88 12.18 7.02
CA LEU A 226 -0.27 11.31 7.16
C LEU A 226 -1.41 11.90 6.32
N MET A 227 -1.95 11.12 5.38
CA MET A 227 -2.85 11.59 4.34
C MET A 227 -4.30 11.19 4.62
N ASN A 228 -5.24 11.86 3.96
CA ASN A 228 -6.63 11.41 3.87
C ASN A 228 -7.18 11.87 2.52
N GLY A 229 -7.21 10.95 1.56
CA GLY A 229 -7.43 11.28 0.16
C GLY A 229 -6.33 12.21 -0.34
N THR A 230 -6.74 13.35 -0.90
CA THR A 230 -5.82 14.33 -1.48
C THR A 230 -5.38 15.42 -0.50
N THR A 231 -5.61 15.22 0.81
CA THR A 231 -5.31 16.21 1.86
C THR A 231 -4.34 15.66 2.89
N ILE A 232 -3.52 16.55 3.48
CA ILE A 232 -2.61 16.20 4.58
C ILE A 232 -3.39 16.31 5.88
N SER A 233 -3.60 15.18 6.56
CA SER A 233 -4.28 15.10 7.86
C SER A 233 -3.39 15.59 8.99
N SER A 234 -2.13 15.14 8.99
CA SER A 234 -1.11 15.59 9.93
C SER A 234 0.30 15.29 9.40
N SER A 235 1.34 15.71 10.13
CA SER A 235 2.72 15.40 9.76
C SER A 235 3.59 15.22 10.99
N GLY A 236 4.71 14.52 10.84
CA GLY A 236 5.70 14.34 11.90
C GLY A 236 7.04 13.87 11.36
N SER A 237 8.10 14.03 12.15
CA SER A 237 9.44 13.62 11.77
C SER A 237 9.81 12.32 12.49
N PRO A 238 10.09 11.23 11.77
CA PRO A 238 10.57 10.00 12.38
C PRO A 238 12.06 10.08 12.76
N GLY A 239 12.78 11.08 12.27
CA GLY A 239 14.17 11.31 12.63
C GLY A 239 15.00 11.95 11.51
N THR A 240 16.32 11.83 11.65
CA THR A 240 17.31 12.28 10.68
C THR A 240 18.34 11.17 10.50
N LEU A 241 18.70 10.85 9.26
CA LEU A 241 19.70 9.84 8.95
C LEU A 241 20.83 10.43 8.13
N SER A 242 22.03 9.85 8.26
CA SER A 242 23.16 10.21 7.41
C SER A 242 22.88 9.85 5.95
N SER A 243 23.61 10.48 5.03
CA SER A 243 23.51 10.22 3.59
C SER A 243 23.93 8.80 3.17
N GLU A 244 24.54 8.05 4.09
CA GLU A 244 24.90 6.64 3.89
C GLU A 244 23.68 5.71 3.98
N TRP A 245 22.63 6.09 4.70
CA TRP A 245 21.41 5.31 4.80
C TRP A 245 20.43 5.72 3.71
N ARG A 246 19.96 4.73 2.96
CA ARG A 246 18.96 4.91 1.89
C ARG A 246 17.70 4.14 2.24
N VAL A 247 16.56 4.82 2.08
CA VAL A 247 15.26 4.14 2.02
C VAL A 247 15.29 3.24 0.79
N ILE A 248 14.95 1.97 0.97
CA ILE A 248 14.74 1.03 -0.12
C ILE A 248 13.28 1.08 -0.54
N ASP A 249 12.38 0.73 0.37
CA ASP A 249 10.94 0.74 0.19
C ASP A 249 10.26 0.66 1.58
N THR A 250 8.95 0.61 1.59
CA THR A 250 8.08 0.44 2.76
C THR A 250 7.17 -0.77 2.61
N GLY A 251 6.78 -1.35 3.74
CA GLY A 251 5.82 -2.45 3.84
C GLY A 251 5.65 -2.90 5.29
N ASP A 252 4.50 -3.48 5.63
CA ASP A 252 4.23 -4.06 6.95
C ASP A 252 5.08 -5.33 7.17
N PHE A 253 6.16 -5.27 7.95
CA PHE A 253 7.03 -6.43 8.20
C PHE A 253 6.63 -7.21 9.46
N ASP A 254 5.96 -6.59 10.42
CA ASP A 254 5.59 -7.22 11.70
C ASP A 254 4.13 -7.71 11.77
N GLY A 255 3.31 -7.37 10.77
CA GLY A 255 1.91 -7.76 10.63
C GLY A 255 0.96 -6.89 11.45
N ASN A 256 1.36 -5.66 11.79
CA ASN A 256 0.55 -4.75 12.59
C ASN A 256 -0.38 -3.84 11.75
N HIS A 257 -0.37 -4.02 10.42
CA HIS A 257 -1.08 -3.24 9.41
C HIS A 257 -0.62 -1.80 9.27
N LYS A 258 0.63 -1.53 9.62
CA LYS A 258 1.31 -0.26 9.36
C LYS A 258 2.59 -0.55 8.63
N ASP A 259 2.83 0.18 7.57
CA ASP A 259 4.02 0.02 6.78
C ASP A 259 5.25 0.49 7.55
N ASP A 260 6.27 -0.35 7.60
CA ASP A 260 7.56 -0.04 8.17
C ASP A 260 8.53 0.44 7.08
N ILE A 261 9.67 1.00 7.47
CA ILE A 261 10.66 1.51 6.51
C ILE A 261 11.86 0.57 6.44
N LEU A 262 12.14 0.03 5.24
CA LEU A 262 13.35 -0.74 4.97
C LEU A 262 14.50 0.19 4.55
N TRP A 263 15.63 0.05 5.24
CA TRP A 263 16.83 0.83 5.05
C TRP A 263 18.01 -0.02 4.63
N GLN A 264 18.88 0.54 3.79
CA GLN A 264 20.21 -0.01 3.53
C GLN A 264 21.28 1.06 3.72
N ASN A 265 22.33 0.73 4.47
CA ASN A 265 23.53 1.55 4.58
C ASN A 265 24.50 1.22 3.44
N THR A 266 24.81 2.20 2.59
CA THR A 266 25.63 2.00 1.39
C THR A 266 27.12 1.82 1.68
N ALA A 267 27.60 2.19 2.87
CA ALA A 267 29.00 2.07 3.24
C ALA A 267 29.32 0.70 3.89
N SER A 268 28.42 0.24 4.77
CA SER A 268 28.59 -0.99 5.55
C SER A 268 27.81 -2.19 5.01
N GLY A 269 26.78 -1.96 4.19
CA GLY A 269 25.86 -3.00 3.72
C GLY A 269 24.80 -3.39 4.75
N TYR A 270 24.73 -2.75 5.93
CA TYR A 270 23.67 -3.06 6.89
C TYR A 270 22.29 -2.81 6.30
N VAL A 271 21.39 -3.76 6.53
CA VAL A 271 19.97 -3.67 6.23
C VAL A 271 19.22 -3.61 7.55
N ALA A 272 18.35 -2.62 7.72
CA ALA A 272 17.60 -2.40 8.94
C ALA A 272 16.15 -2.02 8.63
N ILE A 273 15.25 -2.31 9.56
CA ILE A 273 13.84 -1.94 9.49
C ILE A 273 13.56 -0.98 10.65
N TRP A 274 12.87 0.11 10.36
CA TRP A 274 12.24 0.97 11.36
C TRP A 274 10.77 0.62 11.42
N PHE A 275 10.33 0.05 12.54
CA PHE A 275 8.94 -0.26 12.78
C PHE A 275 8.19 1.01 13.12
N MET A 276 7.16 1.33 12.36
CA MET A 276 6.52 2.65 12.38
C MET A 276 5.22 2.62 13.20
N ASN A 277 4.86 3.78 13.74
CA ASN A 277 3.53 4.03 14.30
C ASN A 277 3.15 5.49 14.02
N GLY A 278 2.40 5.68 12.94
CA GLY A 278 2.21 6.97 12.30
C GLY A 278 3.55 7.58 11.91
N ALA A 279 3.72 8.88 12.16
CA ALA A 279 4.94 9.60 11.81
C ALA A 279 6.14 9.35 12.75
N THR A 280 6.10 8.33 13.61
CA THR A 280 7.15 8.05 14.62
C THR A 280 7.68 6.63 14.55
N VAL A 281 8.95 6.44 14.93
CA VAL A 281 9.59 5.13 15.02
C VAL A 281 9.22 4.48 16.36
N ALA A 282 8.49 3.37 16.32
CA ALA A 282 8.12 2.61 17.50
C ALA A 282 9.28 1.73 18.00
N SER A 283 9.98 1.07 17.06
CA SER A 283 11.20 0.31 17.35
C SER A 283 12.04 0.15 16.08
N ALA A 284 13.23 -0.44 16.18
CA ALA A 284 14.07 -0.72 15.02
C ALA A 284 14.77 -2.08 15.18
N GLY A 285 14.98 -2.77 14.07
CA GLY A 285 15.67 -4.06 14.02
C GLY A 285 16.69 -4.11 12.89
N VAL A 286 17.85 -4.70 13.13
CA VAL A 286 18.82 -5.02 12.08
C VAL A 286 18.41 -6.36 11.46
N VAL A 287 18.33 -6.41 10.13
CA VAL A 287 18.01 -7.63 9.38
C VAL A 287 19.27 -8.45 9.14
N SER A 288 20.24 -7.87 8.43
CA SER A 288 21.50 -8.53 8.08
C SER A 288 22.50 -7.51 7.53
N MET A 289 23.69 -7.97 7.16
CA MET A 289 24.66 -7.22 6.38
C MET A 289 24.70 -7.80 4.96
N VAL A 290 24.23 -7.02 3.99
CA VAL A 290 24.19 -7.38 2.57
C VAL A 290 25.06 -6.41 1.79
N ALA A 291 26.25 -6.88 1.40
CA ALA A 291 27.21 -6.09 0.65
C ALA A 291 26.92 -6.14 -0.86
N THR A 292 27.60 -5.28 -1.62
CA THR A 292 27.68 -5.38 -3.07
C THR A 292 28.16 -6.79 -3.46
N PRO A 293 27.65 -7.39 -4.55
CA PRO A 293 26.85 -6.81 -5.64
C PRO A 293 25.32 -6.86 -5.45
N TRP A 294 24.79 -7.10 -4.25
CA TRP A 294 23.34 -7.23 -4.04
C TRP A 294 22.64 -5.87 -3.84
N LEU A 295 21.51 -5.69 -4.53
CA LEU A 295 20.61 -4.56 -4.41
C LEU A 295 19.23 -5.04 -4.00
N ALA A 296 18.63 -4.44 -2.97
CA ALA A 296 17.21 -4.63 -2.69
C ALA A 296 16.41 -3.85 -3.75
N LYS A 297 15.45 -4.51 -4.38
CA LYS A 297 14.68 -3.98 -5.52
C LYS A 297 13.24 -3.68 -5.18
N GLY A 298 12.69 -4.27 -4.11
CA GLY A 298 11.33 -4.02 -3.66
C GLY A 298 10.99 -4.74 -2.37
N VAL A 299 9.88 -4.32 -1.76
CA VAL A 299 9.30 -4.90 -0.55
C VAL A 299 7.84 -5.28 -0.83
N ARG A 300 7.50 -6.56 -0.77
CA ARG A 300 6.18 -7.08 -1.18
C ARG A 300 5.89 -8.38 -0.45
N ASP A 301 4.62 -8.69 -0.20
CA ASP A 301 4.22 -9.98 0.42
C ASP A 301 4.27 -11.11 -0.64
N PHE A 302 5.37 -11.86 -0.69
CA PHE A 302 5.56 -12.99 -1.63
C PHE A 302 5.01 -14.30 -1.04
N SER A 303 4.92 -14.41 0.28
CA SER A 303 4.41 -15.60 0.98
C SER A 303 2.87 -15.65 1.07
N GLY A 304 2.20 -14.49 1.03
CA GLY A 304 0.78 -14.31 1.26
C GLY A 304 0.38 -14.36 2.73
N ASP A 305 1.33 -14.18 3.66
CA ASP A 305 1.07 -14.24 5.10
C ASP A 305 0.65 -12.87 5.70
N GLY A 306 0.53 -11.85 4.86
CA GLY A 306 0.20 -10.48 5.25
C GLY A 306 1.40 -9.66 5.72
N LYS A 307 2.61 -10.21 5.65
CA LYS A 307 3.85 -9.50 5.96
C LYS A 307 4.68 -9.30 4.70
N SER A 308 5.46 -8.24 4.72
CA SER A 308 6.28 -7.84 3.60
C SER A 308 7.60 -8.59 3.57
N ASP A 309 7.94 -9.12 2.41
CA ASP A 309 9.18 -9.83 2.11
C ASP A 309 10.11 -8.94 1.26
N ILE A 310 11.39 -9.34 1.10
CA ILE A 310 12.39 -8.54 0.39
C ILE A 310 12.83 -9.22 -0.90
N LEU A 311 12.74 -8.49 -2.03
CA LEU A 311 13.27 -8.90 -3.32
C LEU A 311 14.67 -8.33 -3.54
N TRP A 312 15.63 -9.21 -3.80
CA TRP A 312 17.03 -8.92 -4.03
C TRP A 312 17.44 -9.23 -5.47
N TYR A 313 18.33 -8.40 -6.02
CA TYR A 313 18.97 -8.61 -7.31
C TYR A 313 20.48 -8.47 -7.20
N ASN A 314 21.21 -9.45 -7.72
CA ASN A 314 22.66 -9.43 -7.81
C ASN A 314 23.10 -8.86 -9.16
N ILE A 315 23.75 -7.69 -9.14
CA ILE A 315 24.14 -7.01 -10.39
C ILE A 315 25.30 -7.68 -11.12
N SER A 316 26.02 -8.60 -10.49
CA SER A 316 27.20 -9.25 -11.07
C SER A 316 26.87 -10.50 -11.87
N ASP A 317 25.92 -11.30 -11.39
CA ASP A 317 25.54 -12.58 -11.99
C ASP A 317 24.06 -12.67 -12.39
N GLY A 318 23.24 -11.68 -12.01
CA GLY A 318 21.85 -11.61 -12.40
C GLY A 318 20.89 -12.39 -11.50
N GLN A 319 21.35 -12.96 -10.38
CA GLN A 319 20.48 -13.71 -9.48
C GLN A 319 19.38 -12.83 -8.88
N VAL A 320 18.17 -13.38 -8.83
CA VAL A 320 16.99 -12.81 -8.19
C VAL A 320 16.67 -13.68 -6.98
N VAL A 321 16.70 -13.10 -5.79
CA VAL A 321 16.49 -13.82 -4.53
C VAL A 321 15.37 -13.16 -3.75
N ILE A 322 14.49 -13.97 -3.18
CA ILE A 322 13.46 -13.50 -2.25
C ILE A 322 13.84 -13.94 -0.84
N TRP A 323 13.75 -13.02 0.11
CA TRP A 323 13.83 -13.30 1.55
C TRP A 323 12.44 -13.19 2.14
N LEU A 324 11.96 -14.29 2.72
CA LEU A 324 10.72 -14.30 3.48
C LEU A 324 10.99 -13.76 4.88
N MET A 325 10.14 -12.87 5.37
CA MET A 325 10.41 -12.06 6.56
C MET A 325 9.38 -12.29 7.66
N ASN A 326 9.80 -12.05 8.91
CA ASN A 326 8.91 -11.87 10.05
C ASN A 326 9.55 -10.86 11.01
N GLY A 327 9.06 -9.62 10.97
CA GLY A 327 9.77 -8.47 11.51
C GLY A 327 11.14 -8.32 10.86
N SER A 328 12.18 -8.19 11.69
CA SER A 328 13.57 -8.09 11.20
C SER A 328 14.27 -9.44 11.00
N THR A 329 13.53 -10.55 11.03
CA THR A 329 14.10 -11.90 10.90
C THR A 329 13.81 -12.49 9.53
N VAL A 330 14.83 -13.04 8.87
CA VAL A 330 14.67 -13.85 7.64
C VAL A 330 14.22 -15.25 8.05
N THR A 331 13.01 -15.65 7.67
CA THR A 331 12.42 -16.96 7.99
C THR A 331 12.63 -17.99 6.87
N GLY A 332 12.87 -17.52 5.65
CA GLY A 332 13.17 -18.34 4.49
C GLY A 332 13.85 -17.54 3.38
N SER A 333 14.46 -18.23 2.43
CA SER A 333 14.98 -17.60 1.22
C SER A 333 14.98 -18.57 0.04
N GLY A 334 14.94 -18.03 -1.17
CA GLY A 334 15.03 -18.82 -2.39
C GLY A 334 15.50 -17.99 -3.59
N ILE A 335 16.27 -18.62 -4.47
CA ILE A 335 16.63 -18.05 -5.76
C ILE A 335 15.45 -18.28 -6.71
N ALA A 336 14.78 -17.19 -7.09
CA ALA A 336 13.67 -17.24 -8.04
C ALA A 336 14.17 -17.54 -9.45
N ALA A 337 15.27 -16.89 -9.86
CA ALA A 337 15.87 -17.05 -11.19
C ALA A 337 17.26 -16.39 -11.29
N THR A 338 17.88 -16.54 -12.46
CA THR A 338 19.05 -15.76 -12.90
C THR A 338 18.70 -15.07 -14.22
N ILE A 339 18.74 -13.73 -14.25
CA ILE A 339 18.41 -12.93 -15.44
C ILE A 339 19.56 -12.01 -15.82
N THR A 340 19.76 -11.77 -17.11
CA THR A 340 20.73 -10.80 -17.59
C THR A 340 20.39 -9.37 -17.17
N SER A 341 21.41 -8.50 -17.10
CA SER A 341 21.28 -7.08 -16.74
C SER A 341 20.44 -6.23 -17.71
N GLN A 342 19.91 -6.82 -18.77
CA GLN A 342 19.04 -6.15 -19.74
C GLN A 342 17.57 -6.09 -19.27
N TRP A 343 17.24 -6.71 -18.14
CA TRP A 343 15.92 -6.69 -17.56
C TRP A 343 15.89 -5.82 -16.30
N ASP A 344 14.88 -4.97 -16.19
CA ASP A 344 14.64 -4.16 -14.99
C ASP A 344 13.35 -4.60 -14.31
N ILE A 345 13.44 -4.84 -13.00
CA ILE A 345 12.29 -5.11 -12.13
C ILE A 345 11.48 -3.83 -12.00
N LYS A 346 10.17 -3.94 -12.22
CA LYS A 346 9.23 -2.80 -12.15
C LYS A 346 8.31 -2.86 -10.94
N TYR A 347 8.34 -3.94 -10.17
CA TYR A 347 7.75 -4.09 -8.84
C TYR A 347 8.25 -5.33 -8.12
#